data_AF-A0A7W0YUJ6-F1
#
_entry.id   AF-A0A7W0YUJ6-F1
#
_cell.length_a   1.000
_cell.length_b   1.000
_cell.length_c   1.000
_cell.angle_alpha   90.00
_cell.angle_beta   90.00
_cell.angle_gamma   90.00
#
_symmetry.space_group_name_H-M   'P 1'
#
loop_
_entity.id
_entity.type
_entity.pdbx_description
1 polymer ?
#
loop_
_entity_poly.entity_id
_entity_poly.type
_entity_poly.pdbx_seq_one_letter_code
_entity_poly.pdbx_strand_id
1 'polypeptide(L)'
;MEKITALGGEPAVEVSPAPWHAEPQAAIDALIDAEDETIAALHAVIPFSGQEPRSEALEHLMEHVIMRKQNQVDWLRRARREP
;
A
#
# COMPACT_ATOMS: atom_id res chain seq x y z
N MET A 1 -4.74 -12.96 -2.84
CA MET A 1 -5.31 -13.99 -3.73
C MET A 1 -6.59 -14.56 -3.16
N GLU A 2 -6.55 -15.42 -2.14
CA GLU A 2 -7.73 -16.19 -1.65
C GLU A 2 -8.94 -15.33 -1.26
N LYS A 3 -8.74 -14.22 -0.55
CA LYS A 3 -9.85 -13.33 -0.16
C LYS A 3 -10.54 -12.63 -1.34
N ILE A 4 -9.79 -12.24 -2.37
CA ILE A 4 -10.34 -11.56 -3.56
C ILE A 4 -11.18 -12.55 -4.37
N THR A 5 -10.64 -13.76 -4.59
CA THR A 5 -11.35 -14.83 -5.29
C THR A 5 -12.59 -15.31 -4.53
N ALA A 6 -12.51 -15.43 -3.20
CA ALA A 6 -13.65 -15.80 -2.36
C ALA A 6 -14.81 -14.78 -2.42
N LEU A 7 -14.52 -13.53 -2.79
CA LEU A 7 -15.50 -12.46 -2.98
C LEU A 7 -15.93 -12.28 -4.44
N GLY A 8 -15.53 -13.19 -5.34
CA GLY A 8 -15.89 -13.16 -6.77
C GLY A 8 -15.05 -12.20 -7.62
N GLY A 9 -13.95 -11.67 -7.07
CA GLY A 9 -13.02 -10.82 -7.81
C GLY A 9 -11.90 -11.61 -8.50
N GLU A 10 -11.27 -10.97 -9.48
CA GLU A 10 -10.10 -11.49 -10.18
C GLU A 10 -8.83 -10.79 -9.68
N PRO A 11 -7.95 -11.47 -8.93
CA PRO A 11 -6.75 -10.86 -8.42
C PRO A 11 -5.68 -10.70 -9.50
N ALA A 12 -4.89 -9.62 -9.40
CA ALA A 12 -3.71 -9.45 -10.26
C ALA A 12 -2.72 -10.61 -10.05
N VAL A 13 -2.37 -11.29 -11.14
CA VAL A 13 -1.39 -12.39 -11.18
C VAL A 13 -0.07 -11.97 -11.83
N GLU A 14 -0.07 -10.85 -12.54
CA GLU A 14 1.10 -10.31 -13.20
C GLU A 14 1.86 -9.41 -12.22
N VAL A 15 3.18 -9.60 -12.17
CA VAL A 15 4.07 -8.79 -11.34
C VAL A 15 4.61 -7.66 -12.19
N SER A 16 4.31 -6.42 -11.82
CA SER A 16 4.92 -5.25 -12.44
C SER A 16 6.43 -5.26 -12.19
N PRO A 17 7.26 -4.95 -13.21
CA PRO A 17 8.71 -4.88 -13.04
C PRO A 17 9.08 -3.76 -12.06
N ALA A 18 9.96 -4.06 -11.12
CA ALA A 18 10.51 -3.05 -10.22
C ALA A 18 11.53 -2.19 -10.97
N PRO A 19 11.41 -0.85 -10.96
CA PRO A 19 12.36 0.02 -11.63
C PRO A 19 13.71 -0.03 -10.92
N TRP A 20 14.79 -0.07 -11.71
CA TRP A 20 16.15 0.04 -11.20
C TRP A 20 16.65 1.48 -11.35
N HIS A 21 17.31 1.98 -10.33
CA HIS A 21 17.91 3.32 -10.33
C HIS A 21 19.38 3.24 -9.91
N ALA A 22 20.26 3.88 -10.67
CA ALA A 22 21.68 3.98 -10.34
C ALA A 22 21.92 4.91 -9.14
N GLU A 23 21.15 6.00 -9.09
CA GLU A 23 21.23 7.00 -8.03
C GLU A 23 20.38 6.57 -6.82
N PRO A 24 20.98 6.40 -5.62
CA PRO A 24 20.25 5.96 -4.43
C PRO A 24 19.05 6.84 -4.09
N GLN A 25 19.20 8.15 -4.29
CA GLN A 25 18.15 9.13 -4.02
C GLN A 25 16.94 8.95 -4.95
N ALA A 26 17.18 8.63 -6.23
CA ALA A 26 16.11 8.31 -7.17
C ALA A 26 15.41 6.99 -6.82
N ALA A 27 16.14 6.01 -6.28
CA ALA A 27 15.54 4.77 -5.78
C ALA A 27 14.63 5.02 -4.57
N ILE A 28 15.05 5.90 -3.63
CA ILE A 28 14.23 6.28 -2.47
C ILE A 28 12.97 7.03 -2.92
N ASP A 29 13.09 7.97 -3.87
CA ASP A 29 11.94 8.71 -4.42
C ASP A 29 10.92 7.75 -5.07
N ALA A 30 11.39 6.83 -5.92
CA ALA A 30 10.52 5.83 -6.55
C ALA A 30 9.83 4.90 -5.52
N LEU A 31 10.52 4.56 -4.43
CA LEU A 31 9.93 3.77 -3.35
C LEU A 31 8.88 4.56 -2.56
N ILE A 32 9.13 5.84 -2.28
CA ILE A 32 8.14 6.72 -1.63
C ILE A 32 6.88 6.81 -2.49
N ASP A 33 7.02 7.05 -3.79
CA ASP A 33 5.90 7.17 -4.72
C ASP A 33 5.03 5.89 -4.74
N ALA A 34 5.65 4.72 -4.83
CA ALA A 34 4.95 3.43 -4.80
C ALA A 34 4.25 3.16 -3.46
N GLU A 35 4.84 3.59 -2.35
CA GLU A 35 4.25 3.42 -1.01
C GLU A 35 3.09 4.40 -0.77
N ASP A 36 3.19 5.64 -1.25
CA ASP A 36 2.10 6.62 -1.22
C ASP A 36 0.91 6.15 -2.10
N GLU A 37 1.18 5.60 -3.29
CA GLU A 37 0.16 4.98 -4.15
C GLU A 37 -0.53 3.80 -3.44
N THR A 38 0.25 2.94 -2.78
CA THR A 38 -0.29 1.80 -2.02
C THR A 38 -1.21 2.26 -0.90
N ILE A 39 -0.84 3.30 -0.15
CA ILE A 39 -1.67 3.87 0.92
C ILE A 39 -2.98 4.40 0.34
N ALA A 40 -2.93 5.14 -0.76
CA ALA A 40 -4.10 5.68 -1.42
C ALA A 40 -5.04 4.56 -1.92
N ALA A 41 -4.49 3.51 -2.53
CA ALA A 41 -5.25 2.36 -3.02
C ALA A 41 -5.95 1.60 -1.88
N LEU A 42 -5.27 1.38 -0.75
CA LEU A 42 -5.87 0.73 0.43
C LEU A 42 -7.00 1.59 1.03
N HIS A 43 -6.76 2.89 1.17
CA HIS A 43 -7.78 3.81 1.70
C HIS A 43 -9.03 3.88 0.80
N ALA A 44 -8.85 3.83 -0.52
CA ALA A 44 -9.95 3.86 -1.48
C ALA A 44 -10.93 2.67 -1.34
N VAL A 45 -10.50 1.55 -0.75
CA VAL A 45 -11.33 0.36 -0.55
C VAL A 45 -12.20 0.45 0.71
N ILE A 46 -11.76 1.20 1.73
CA ILE A 46 -12.46 1.30 3.04
C ILE A 46 -13.96 1.62 2.88
N PRO A 47 -14.39 2.64 2.11
CA PRO A 47 -15.82 2.96 2.00
C PRO A 47 -16.71 1.79 1.54
N PHE A 48 -16.14 0.84 0.78
CA PHE A 48 -16.82 -0.33 0.25
C PHE A 48 -16.71 -1.57 1.16
N SER A 49 -15.76 -1.60 2.08
CA SER A 49 -15.60 -2.68 3.06
C SER A 49 -16.33 -2.42 4.37
N GLY A 50 -16.79 -1.21 4.68
CA GLY A 50 -17.32 -0.89 6.02
C GLY A 50 -18.81 -1.06 6.23
N GLN A 51 -19.45 -1.53 5.17
CA GLN A 51 -20.91 -1.64 5.03
C GLN A 51 -21.57 -2.49 6.11
N GLU A 52 -20.87 -3.55 6.52
CA GLU A 52 -21.47 -4.72 7.11
C GLU A 52 -20.65 -5.17 8.33
N PRO A 53 -21.29 -5.66 9.41
CA PRO A 53 -20.59 -6.15 10.61
C PRO A 53 -19.56 -7.24 10.31
N ARG A 54 -19.76 -8.05 9.26
CA ARG A 54 -18.80 -9.09 8.84
C ARG A 54 -17.51 -8.52 8.24
N SER A 55 -17.52 -7.26 7.83
CA SER A 55 -16.45 -6.61 7.09
C SER A 55 -15.68 -5.59 7.94
N GLU A 56 -16.19 -5.24 9.13
CA GLU A 56 -15.52 -4.40 10.15
C GLU A 56 -14.09 -4.88 10.47
N ALA A 57 -13.91 -6.19 10.61
CA ALA A 57 -12.58 -6.76 10.87
C ALA A 57 -11.60 -6.57 9.70
N LEU A 58 -12.10 -6.52 8.46
CA LEU A 58 -11.29 -6.23 7.28
C LEU A 58 -10.90 -4.75 7.24
N GLU A 59 -11.81 -3.86 7.60
CA GLU A 59 -11.55 -2.42 7.69
C GLU A 59 -10.43 -2.11 8.68
N HIS A 60 -10.59 -2.57 9.92
CA HIS A 60 -9.58 -2.36 10.97
C HIS A 60 -8.24 -2.97 10.59
N LEU A 61 -8.23 -4.10 9.87
CA LEU A 61 -6.99 -4.65 9.32
C LEU A 61 -6.36 -3.69 8.30
N MET A 62 -7.14 -3.16 7.36
CA MET A 62 -6.64 -2.22 6.35
C MET A 62 -6.12 -0.93 6.98
N GLU A 63 -6.81 -0.38 7.98
CA GLU A 63 -6.35 0.78 8.75
C GLU A 63 -4.99 0.52 9.41
N HIS A 64 -4.81 -0.64 10.05
CA HIS A 64 -3.50 -1.01 10.60
C HIS A 64 -2.41 -1.14 9.54
N VAL A 65 -2.72 -1.67 8.36
CA VAL A 65 -1.77 -1.75 7.24
C VAL A 65 -1.41 -0.34 6.75
N ILE A 66 -2.40 0.54 6.60
CA ILE A 66 -2.19 1.94 6.22
C ILE A 66 -1.29 2.65 7.24
N MET A 67 -1.57 2.52 8.54
CA MET A 67 -0.73 3.11 9.59
C MET A 67 0.72 2.61 9.52
N ARG A 68 0.91 1.31 9.30
CA ARG A 68 2.26 0.73 9.14
C ARG A 68 2.98 1.31 7.92
N LYS A 69 2.28 1.48 6.80
CA LYS A 69 2.82 2.04 5.55
C LYS A 69 3.16 3.51 5.68
N GLN A 70 2.30 4.31 6.33
CA GLN A 70 2.59 5.71 6.65
C GLN A 70 3.86 5.86 7.48
N ASN A 71 4.03 5.02 8.51
CA ASN A 71 5.27 4.99 9.30
C ASN A 71 6.51 4.67 8.44
N GLN A 72 6.39 3.75 7.50
CA GLN A 72 7.48 3.41 6.57
C GLN A 72 7.84 4.59 5.66
N VAL A 73 6.84 5.25 5.07
CA VAL A 73 7.02 6.44 4.25
C VAL A 73 7.68 7.57 5.05
N ASP A 74 7.28 7.78 6.31
CA ASP A 74 7.91 8.78 7.17
C ASP A 74 9.39 8.51 7.40
N TRP A 75 9.78 7.25 7.58
CA TRP A 75 11.19 6.85 7.66
C TRP A 75 11.94 7.12 6.36
N LEU A 76 11.35 6.78 5.20
CA LEU A 76 11.96 7.03 3.89
C LEU A 76 12.12 8.53 3.63
N ARG A 77 11.11 9.34 3.95
CA ARG A 77 11.17 10.81 3.85
C ARG A 77 12.20 11.44 4.81
N ARG A 78 12.56 10.77 5.91
CA ARG A 78 13.68 11.19 6.77
C ARG A 78 15.02 10.82 6.13
N ALA A 79 15.18 9.59 5.68
CA ALA A 79 16.38 9.14 4.97
C ALA A 79 16.69 9.99 3.73
N ARG A 80 15.64 10.41 3.00
CA ARG A 80 15.74 11.30 1.83
C ARG A 80 16.30 12.69 2.15
N ARG A 81 16.15 13.16 3.39
CA ARG A 81 16.62 14.48 3.84
C ARG A 81 18.06 14.47 4.36
N GLU A 82 18.62 13.30 4.65
CA GLU A 82 20.03 13.17 5.06
C GLU A 82 20.94 13.27 3.82
N PRO A 83 21.95 14.17 3.83
CA PRO A 83 22.86 14.41 2.70
C PRO A 83 23.83 13.26 2.45
#